data_AF-A0A1F5JVT3-F1
#
_entry.id   AF-A0A1F5JVT3-F1
#
_cell.length_a   1.000
_cell.length_b   1.000
_cell.length_c   1.000
_cell.angle_alpha   90.00
_cell.angle_beta   90.00
_cell.angle_gamma   90.00
#
_symmetry.space_group_name_H-M   'P 1'
#
loop_
_entity.id
_entity.type
_entity.pdbx_description
1 polymer ?
#
loop_
_entity_poly.entity_id
_entity_poly.type
_entity_poly.pdbx_seq_one_letter_code
_entity_poly.pdbx_strand_id
1 'polypeptide(L)'
;MKKPARRLKHPKKTLAKASHQTYHKSMQGNRRLLFPLLLVAVLFLAAAFYFSNSRKSLSPVTQPPATPKQLLLTCPLPSAFCKDANSFKEGSFSAQLKEKTPIIAVTGGLIKGASVAFEKTKGQEEEYKLISITDPDSGISAMYYFKGELNINAMKGKIKEGEIIATASGQLVNFLDGKSFVMYLTKQTAEGTKLQPVSAANFK
;
A
#
# COMPACT_ATOMS: atom_id res chain seq x y z
N MET A 1 19.39 -24.04 -64.20
CA MET A 1 18.68 -22.90 -64.82
C MET A 1 18.65 -21.74 -63.82
N LYS A 2 19.51 -20.71 -63.99
CA LYS A 2 19.19 -19.33 -64.43
C LYS A 2 18.00 -18.66 -63.70
N LYS A 3 18.34 -17.63 -62.88
CA LYS A 3 17.54 -16.49 -62.31
C LYS A 3 16.62 -15.81 -63.38
N PRO A 4 15.63 -14.92 -63.08
CA PRO A 4 15.72 -13.84 -62.06
C PRO A 4 14.40 -13.28 -61.43
N ALA A 5 14.63 -12.21 -60.66
CA ALA A 5 13.78 -11.33 -59.88
C ALA A 5 12.56 -10.69 -60.58
N ARG A 6 11.59 -10.23 -59.77
CA ARG A 6 10.89 -8.96 -60.01
C ARG A 6 10.39 -8.30 -58.71
N ARG A 7 11.02 -7.16 -58.37
CA ARG A 7 10.43 -6.09 -57.55
C ARG A 7 9.29 -5.44 -58.33
N LEU A 8 8.21 -5.08 -57.64
CA LEU A 8 7.28 -4.04 -58.07
C LEU A 8 7.26 -2.92 -57.01
N LYS A 9 7.62 -1.73 -57.48
CA LYS A 9 7.47 -0.43 -56.82
C LYS A 9 6.00 -0.02 -56.87
N HIS A 10 5.58 0.88 -55.97
CA HIS A 10 4.89 2.12 -56.32
C HIS A 10 4.83 3.10 -55.12
N PRO A 11 4.55 4.41 -55.33
CA PRO A 11 5.40 5.50 -54.85
C PRO A 11 4.61 6.55 -54.02
N LYS A 12 5.25 7.73 -53.84
CA LYS A 12 4.77 9.05 -53.35
C LYS A 12 5.42 9.40 -51.99
N LYS A 13 5.93 10.60 -51.72
CA LYS A 13 6.03 11.87 -52.47
C LYS A 13 7.09 12.75 -51.77
N THR A 14 7.99 13.32 -52.58
CA THR A 14 8.55 14.68 -52.56
C THR A 14 8.38 15.61 -51.33
N LEU A 15 9.49 16.12 -50.79
CA LEU A 15 9.98 17.53 -50.86
C LEU A 15 11.38 17.58 -50.17
N ALA A 16 12.51 17.65 -50.87
CA ALA A 16 13.24 18.86 -51.34
C ALA A 16 13.56 19.88 -50.21
N LYS A 17 14.81 19.87 -49.69
CA LYS A 17 15.98 20.74 -50.04
C LYS A 17 15.94 22.12 -49.33
N ALA A 18 16.85 22.36 -48.38
CA ALA A 18 18.16 23.03 -48.54
C ALA A 18 18.04 24.57 -48.41
N SER A 19 18.57 25.14 -47.31
CA SER A 19 19.85 25.88 -47.24
C SER A 19 19.78 27.32 -47.77
N HIS A 20 20.04 28.31 -46.91
CA HIS A 20 20.81 29.55 -47.15
C HIS A 20 20.93 30.29 -45.80
N GLN A 21 22.10 30.29 -45.15
CA GLN A 21 23.17 31.29 -45.23
C GLN A 21 22.77 32.75 -44.87
N THR A 22 23.35 33.19 -43.75
CA THR A 22 24.00 34.48 -43.48
C THR A 22 23.17 35.75 -43.47
N TYR A 23 23.03 36.36 -42.28
CA TYR A 23 23.15 37.81 -42.13
C TYR A 23 23.92 38.18 -40.86
N HIS A 24 24.78 39.16 -41.04
CA HIS A 24 25.87 39.62 -40.19
C HIS A 24 25.41 40.50 -39.02
N LYS A 25 26.19 40.43 -37.91
CA LYS A 25 26.67 41.53 -37.06
C LYS A 25 25.68 42.66 -36.66
N SER A 26 25.50 42.83 -35.35
CA SER A 26 25.79 44.14 -34.73
C SER A 26 25.99 44.01 -33.22
N MET A 27 27.20 44.34 -32.76
CA MET A 27 27.51 44.65 -31.37
C MET A 27 26.86 45.98 -31.01
N GLN A 28 26.17 46.06 -29.87
CA GLN A 28 26.14 47.24 -28.99
C GLN A 28 25.28 46.97 -27.75
N GLY A 29 25.74 47.41 -26.58
CA GLY A 29 24.81 47.83 -25.52
C GLY A 29 24.58 46.89 -24.35
N ASN A 30 25.63 46.28 -23.84
CA ASN A 30 25.69 45.68 -22.51
C ASN A 30 25.39 46.74 -21.42
N ARG A 31 24.11 46.97 -21.04
CA ARG A 31 23.73 47.73 -19.81
C ARG A 31 22.22 47.80 -19.44
N ARG A 32 21.30 47.09 -20.11
CA ARG A 32 19.83 47.21 -19.83
C ARG A 32 19.16 46.02 -19.13
N LEU A 33 19.90 44.96 -18.78
CA LEU A 33 19.32 43.73 -18.21
C LEU A 33 19.54 43.54 -16.69
N LEU A 34 20.28 44.43 -16.02
CA LEU A 34 20.56 44.30 -14.58
C LEU A 34 19.40 44.74 -13.67
N PHE A 35 18.52 45.63 -14.15
CA PHE A 35 17.40 46.13 -13.34
C PHE A 35 16.21 45.16 -13.17
N PRO A 36 15.73 44.40 -14.19
CA PRO A 36 14.59 43.51 -13.99
C PRO A 36 14.92 42.26 -13.17
N LEU A 37 16.18 41.78 -13.22
CA LEU A 37 16.62 40.61 -12.43
C LEU A 37 16.70 40.90 -10.92
N LEU A 38 17.11 42.12 -10.55
CA LEU A 38 17.16 42.55 -9.15
C LEU A 38 15.77 42.72 -8.54
N LEU A 39 14.81 43.19 -9.34
CA LEU A 39 13.43 43.41 -8.89
C LEU A 39 12.66 42.10 -8.66
N VAL A 40 12.92 41.07 -9.48
CA VAL A 40 12.37 39.72 -9.28
C VAL A 40 12.96 39.07 -8.03
N ALA A 41 14.28 39.20 -7.78
CA ALA A 41 14.91 38.64 -6.59
C ALA A 41 14.37 39.24 -5.28
N VAL A 42 14.12 40.56 -5.25
CA VAL A 42 13.52 41.24 -4.08
C VAL A 42 12.08 40.79 -3.84
N LEU A 43 11.29 40.57 -4.89
CA LEU A 43 9.92 40.04 -4.76
C LEU A 43 9.89 38.59 -4.23
N PHE A 44 10.84 37.73 -4.64
CA PHE A 44 10.96 36.37 -4.10
C PHE A 44 11.38 36.36 -2.62
N LEU A 45 12.29 37.24 -2.20
CA LEU A 45 12.70 37.37 -0.79
C LEU A 45 11.57 37.92 0.09
N ALA A 46 10.78 38.87 -0.40
CA ALA A 46 9.62 39.39 0.33
C ALA A 46 8.50 38.34 0.49
N ALA A 47 8.26 37.51 -0.53
CA ALA A 47 7.30 36.41 -0.45
C ALA A 47 7.75 35.30 0.53
N ALA A 48 9.04 34.97 0.56
CA ALA A 48 9.60 33.99 1.51
C ALA A 48 9.50 34.47 2.98
N PHE A 49 9.69 35.77 3.23
CA PHE A 49 9.50 36.37 4.55
C PHE A 49 8.03 36.43 4.97
N TYR A 50 7.11 36.73 4.05
CA TYR A 50 5.67 36.77 4.34
C TYR A 50 5.09 35.38 4.64
N PHE A 51 5.55 34.34 3.92
CA PHE A 51 5.17 32.95 4.22
C PHE A 51 5.76 32.44 5.54
N SER A 52 6.97 32.86 5.90
CA SER A 52 7.62 32.44 7.14
C SER A 52 6.94 33.03 8.39
N ASN A 53 6.40 34.25 8.30
CA ASN A 53 5.73 34.92 9.42
C ASN A 53 4.22 34.64 9.56
N SER A 54 3.61 33.89 8.63
CA SER A 54 2.17 33.58 8.68
C SER A 54 1.82 32.28 9.42
N ARG A 55 2.81 31.56 9.97
CA ARG A 55 2.54 30.49 10.95
C ARG A 55 2.18 31.11 12.29
N LYS A 56 0.98 31.67 12.39
CA LYS A 56 0.32 31.86 13.69
C LYS A 56 0.33 30.51 14.38
N SER A 57 1.05 30.46 15.49
CA SER A 57 1.01 29.38 16.46
C SER A 57 -0.45 29.10 16.80
N LEU A 58 -1.01 28.06 16.20
CA LEU A 58 -2.23 27.44 16.68
C LEU A 58 -1.85 26.85 18.03
N SER A 59 -2.31 27.49 19.11
CA SER A 59 -2.27 26.91 20.45
C SER A 59 -2.64 25.43 20.35
N PRO A 60 -1.90 24.51 20.99
CA PRO A 60 -2.25 23.10 20.95
C PRO A 60 -3.68 23.00 21.51
N VAL A 61 -4.63 22.67 20.65
CA VAL A 61 -5.98 22.32 21.07
C VAL A 61 -5.79 21.11 21.96
N THR A 62 -5.91 21.30 23.27
CA THR A 62 -5.98 20.21 24.24
C THR A 62 -7.25 19.44 23.90
N GLN A 63 -7.13 18.50 22.97
CA GLN A 63 -8.18 17.53 22.73
C GLN A 63 -8.36 16.77 24.05
N PRO A 64 -9.59 16.69 24.59
CA PRO A 64 -9.82 15.83 25.75
C PRO A 64 -9.29 14.44 25.41
N PRO A 65 -8.63 13.75 26.36
CA PRO A 65 -8.06 12.43 26.11
C PRO A 65 -9.15 11.56 25.49
N ALA A 66 -8.92 11.11 24.25
CA ALA A 66 -9.86 10.28 23.54
C ALA A 66 -10.16 9.08 24.43
N THR A 67 -11.41 8.97 24.90
CA THR A 67 -11.84 7.84 25.70
C THR A 67 -11.48 6.59 24.90
N PRO A 68 -10.60 5.71 25.40
CA PRO A 68 -10.13 4.59 24.60
C PRO A 68 -11.35 3.75 24.23
N LYS A 69 -11.73 3.78 22.95
CA LYS A 69 -12.79 2.90 22.43
C LYS A 69 -12.39 1.49 22.81
N GLN A 70 -13.23 0.85 23.62
CA GLN A 70 -13.04 -0.54 23.99
C GLN A 70 -13.03 -1.34 22.70
N LEU A 71 -11.88 -1.94 22.42
CA LEU A 71 -11.63 -2.59 21.15
C LEU A 71 -12.27 -3.98 21.21
N LEU A 72 -13.41 -4.13 20.55
CA LEU A 72 -14.13 -5.39 20.49
C LEU A 72 -13.93 -5.95 19.08
N LEU A 73 -13.04 -6.92 18.96
CA LEU A 73 -12.68 -7.54 17.69
C LEU A 73 -13.46 -8.83 17.48
N THR A 74 -13.78 -9.12 16.23
CA THR A 74 -14.44 -10.38 15.85
C THR A 74 -13.43 -11.52 15.67
N CYS A 75 -13.91 -12.75 15.74
CA CYS A 75 -13.12 -13.93 15.40
C CYS A 75 -12.73 -13.93 13.91
N PRO A 76 -11.49 -14.30 13.55
CA PRO A 76 -11.04 -14.38 12.15
C PRO A 76 -11.64 -15.54 11.34
N LEU A 77 -12.42 -16.41 11.98
CA LEU A 77 -12.95 -17.66 11.44
C LEU A 77 -14.41 -17.86 11.90
N PRO A 78 -15.14 -18.84 11.33
CA PRO A 78 -16.45 -19.21 11.83
C PRO A 78 -16.42 -19.61 13.31
N SER A 79 -17.55 -19.43 14.00
CA SER A 79 -17.71 -19.62 15.45
C SER A 79 -17.20 -20.97 15.99
N ALA A 80 -17.16 -22.02 15.16
CA ALA A 80 -16.60 -23.31 15.55
C ALA A 80 -15.11 -23.26 15.95
N PHE A 81 -14.37 -22.25 15.49
CA PHE A 81 -12.93 -22.08 15.74
C PHE A 81 -12.59 -21.12 16.87
N CYS A 82 -13.47 -20.18 17.21
CA CYS A 82 -13.29 -19.26 18.34
C CYS A 82 -14.38 -19.51 19.36
N LYS A 83 -14.09 -20.40 20.31
CA LYS A 83 -14.99 -20.68 21.43
C LYS A 83 -14.75 -19.72 22.60
N ASP A 84 -13.54 -19.18 22.72
CA ASP A 84 -13.13 -18.26 23.78
C ASP A 84 -11.92 -17.39 23.39
N ALA A 85 -11.68 -16.33 24.17
CA ALA A 85 -10.52 -15.45 24.02
C ALA A 85 -9.16 -16.19 24.19
N ASN A 86 -9.15 -17.34 24.87
CA ASN A 86 -7.93 -18.16 25.06
C ASN A 86 -7.41 -18.76 23.75
N SER A 87 -8.23 -18.77 22.71
CA SER A 87 -7.82 -19.17 21.36
C SER A 87 -6.81 -18.19 20.75
N PHE A 88 -6.66 -16.98 21.33
CA PHE A 88 -5.67 -15.98 20.95
C PHE A 88 -4.47 -16.00 21.90
N LYS A 89 -3.26 -16.06 21.35
CA LYS A 89 -2.00 -15.94 22.11
C LYS A 89 -1.29 -14.67 21.68
N GLU A 90 -1.21 -13.68 22.57
CA GLU A 90 -0.43 -12.44 22.37
C GLU A 90 -0.71 -11.78 21.01
N GLY A 91 -1.98 -11.54 20.68
CA GLY A 91 -2.36 -10.92 19.41
C GLY A 91 -2.24 -11.82 18.19
N SER A 92 -1.92 -13.10 18.35
CA SER A 92 -1.91 -14.09 17.27
C SER A 92 -3.04 -15.10 17.42
N PHE A 93 -3.50 -15.63 16.29
CA PHE A 93 -4.43 -16.75 16.21
C PHE A 93 -3.89 -17.74 15.17
N SER A 94 -3.92 -19.03 15.46
CA SER A 94 -3.53 -20.05 14.48
C SER A 94 -4.48 -21.24 14.55
N ALA A 95 -4.74 -21.85 13.40
CA ALA A 95 -5.62 -23.01 13.33
C ALA A 95 -5.25 -23.93 12.17
N GLN A 96 -5.68 -25.18 12.32
CA GLN A 96 -5.80 -26.12 11.22
C GLN A 96 -7.21 -26.00 10.64
N LEU A 97 -7.30 -25.47 9.43
CA LEU A 97 -8.55 -25.24 8.71
C LEU A 97 -8.88 -26.43 7.84
N LYS A 98 -10.18 -26.65 7.63
CA LYS A 98 -10.68 -27.54 6.59
C LYS A 98 -10.69 -26.80 5.26
N GLU A 99 -10.75 -27.55 4.16
CA GLU A 99 -10.99 -26.98 2.84
C GLU A 99 -12.27 -26.14 2.83
N LYS A 100 -12.27 -25.05 2.06
CA LYS A 100 -13.38 -24.10 1.89
C LYS A 100 -13.80 -23.38 3.18
N THR A 101 -12.92 -23.30 4.17
CA THR A 101 -13.20 -22.51 5.38
C THR A 101 -13.14 -21.01 5.04
N PRO A 102 -14.21 -20.22 5.29
CA PRO A 102 -14.17 -18.79 5.06
C PRO A 102 -13.30 -18.10 6.11
N ILE A 103 -12.59 -17.06 5.67
CA ILE A 103 -11.76 -16.19 6.52
C ILE A 103 -12.47 -14.84 6.65
N ILE A 104 -12.59 -14.36 7.88
CA ILE A 104 -13.40 -13.21 8.26
C ILE A 104 -12.49 -12.08 8.72
N ALA A 105 -12.81 -10.84 8.33
CA ALA A 105 -12.11 -9.65 8.80
C ALA A 105 -12.39 -9.38 10.28
N VAL A 106 -11.36 -9.45 11.13
CA VAL A 106 -11.47 -9.17 12.58
C VAL A 106 -11.70 -7.70 12.93
N THR A 107 -11.41 -6.81 11.99
CA THR A 107 -11.56 -5.34 12.09
C THR A 107 -11.95 -4.79 10.72
N GLY A 108 -12.64 -3.64 10.72
CA GLY A 108 -12.77 -2.83 9.52
C GLY A 108 -11.46 -2.10 9.18
N GLY A 109 -11.32 -1.61 7.96
CA GLY A 109 -10.14 -0.84 7.56
C GLY A 109 -9.84 -0.88 6.07
N LEU A 110 -8.65 -0.41 5.72
CA LEU A 110 -8.09 -0.54 4.38
C LEU A 110 -7.51 -1.93 4.20
N ILE A 111 -7.96 -2.66 3.17
CA ILE A 111 -7.54 -4.04 2.89
C ILE A 111 -6.59 -4.11 1.69
N LYS A 112 -5.57 -4.96 1.80
CA LYS A 112 -4.65 -5.32 0.72
C LYS A 112 -4.46 -6.83 0.73
N GLY A 113 -4.44 -7.45 -0.45
CA GLY A 113 -4.19 -8.88 -0.62
C GLY A 113 -3.09 -9.12 -1.64
N ALA A 114 -2.25 -10.12 -1.41
CA ALA A 114 -1.20 -10.53 -2.33
C ALA A 114 -1.03 -12.06 -2.33
N SER A 115 -0.64 -12.59 -3.49
CA SER A 115 -0.02 -13.91 -3.62
C SER A 115 1.47 -13.75 -3.39
N VAL A 116 2.05 -14.58 -2.52
CA VAL A 116 3.48 -14.54 -2.21
C VAL A 116 4.05 -15.94 -2.37
N ALA A 117 5.20 -16.04 -3.05
CA ALA A 117 5.97 -17.27 -3.15
C ALA A 117 7.06 -17.29 -2.08
N PHE A 118 7.17 -18.40 -1.36
CA PHE A 118 8.24 -18.66 -0.40
C PHE A 118 9.12 -19.81 -0.92
N GLU A 119 10.42 -19.61 -0.96
CA GLU A 119 11.34 -20.65 -1.41
C GLU A 119 11.47 -21.76 -0.35
N LYS A 120 11.17 -23.00 -0.73
CA LYS A 120 11.42 -24.19 0.10
C LYS A 120 12.87 -24.63 -0.05
N THR A 121 13.32 -25.39 0.95
CA THR A 121 14.56 -26.16 0.85
C THR A 121 14.54 -27.01 -0.42
N LYS A 122 15.55 -26.88 -1.30
CA LYS A 122 15.69 -27.50 -2.63
C LYS A 122 15.03 -26.76 -3.82
N GLY A 123 14.80 -25.45 -3.73
CA GLY A 123 14.45 -24.62 -4.88
C GLY A 123 13.02 -24.82 -5.42
N GLN A 124 12.14 -25.41 -4.62
CA GLN A 124 10.71 -25.47 -4.92
C GLN A 124 10.02 -24.27 -4.26
N GLU A 125 9.17 -23.55 -4.99
CA GLU A 125 8.41 -22.44 -4.39
C GLU A 125 7.09 -22.93 -3.78
N GLU A 126 6.71 -22.34 -2.66
CA GLU A 126 5.40 -22.46 -2.05
C GLU A 126 4.62 -21.15 -2.18
N GLU A 127 3.50 -21.18 -2.89
CA GLU A 127 2.61 -20.02 -2.89
C GLU A 127 1.68 -20.01 -1.66
N TYR A 128 1.53 -18.84 -1.06
CA TYR A 128 0.54 -18.55 -0.03
C TYR A 128 -0.09 -17.17 -0.27
N LYS A 129 -1.19 -16.91 0.42
CA LYS A 129 -1.90 -15.64 0.40
C LYS A 129 -1.59 -14.86 1.66
N LEU A 130 -1.32 -13.57 1.47
CA LEU A 130 -1.17 -12.57 2.51
C LEU A 130 -2.31 -11.56 2.37
N ILE A 131 -3.06 -11.34 3.45
CA ILE A 131 -4.00 -10.21 3.54
C ILE A 131 -3.54 -9.31 4.68
N SER A 132 -3.56 -7.99 4.46
CA SER A 132 -3.41 -6.98 5.50
C SER A 132 -4.68 -6.12 5.55
N ILE A 133 -5.19 -5.88 6.75
CA ILE A 133 -6.24 -4.89 7.03
C ILE A 133 -5.67 -3.89 8.01
N THR A 134 -5.71 -2.60 7.67
CA THR A 134 -5.24 -1.53 8.55
C THR A 134 -6.36 -0.55 8.82
N ASP A 135 -6.70 -0.37 10.09
CA ASP A 135 -7.59 0.68 10.56
C ASP A 135 -6.76 1.89 11.00
N PRO A 136 -6.71 2.98 10.21
CA PRO A 136 -5.93 4.16 10.54
C PRO A 136 -6.47 4.90 11.78
N ASP A 137 -7.75 4.75 12.12
CA ASP A 137 -8.37 5.49 13.22
C ASP A 137 -8.06 4.85 14.57
N SER A 138 -7.98 3.52 14.63
CA SER A 138 -7.62 2.77 15.84
C SER A 138 -6.14 2.39 15.91
N GLY A 139 -5.40 2.55 14.81
CA GLY A 139 -3.99 2.18 14.69
C GLY A 139 -3.77 0.66 14.63
N ILE A 140 -4.81 -0.12 14.29
CA ILE A 140 -4.74 -1.58 14.26
C ILE A 140 -4.33 -2.08 12.89
N SER A 141 -3.50 -3.12 12.87
CA SER A 141 -3.20 -3.89 11.68
C SER A 141 -3.42 -5.38 11.95
N ALA A 142 -4.24 -6.02 11.11
CA ALA A 142 -4.44 -7.45 11.08
C ALA A 142 -3.79 -8.05 9.82
N MET A 143 -2.94 -9.05 10.00
CA MET A 143 -2.25 -9.76 8.92
C MET A 143 -2.66 -11.24 8.92
N TYR A 144 -3.02 -11.78 7.76
CA TYR A 144 -3.52 -13.14 7.58
C TYR A 144 -2.65 -13.92 6.61
N TYR A 145 -2.26 -15.13 6.99
CA TYR A 145 -1.39 -16.02 6.23
C TYR A 145 -2.09 -17.37 6.04
N PHE A 146 -2.31 -17.78 4.80
CA PHE A 146 -3.02 -19.03 4.47
C PHE A 146 -2.80 -19.45 3.02
N LYS A 147 -3.23 -20.65 2.64
CA LYS A 147 -3.42 -21.05 1.24
C LYS A 147 -4.90 -21.03 0.89
N GLY A 148 -5.23 -20.60 -0.32
CA GLY A 148 -6.61 -20.52 -0.79
C GLY A 148 -6.85 -19.38 -1.76
N GLU A 149 -8.08 -18.88 -1.79
CA GLU A 149 -8.55 -17.86 -2.73
C GLU A 149 -8.89 -16.55 -2.02
N LEU A 150 -8.47 -15.44 -2.61
CA LEU A 150 -8.85 -14.10 -2.16
C LEU A 150 -10.27 -13.78 -2.63
N ASN A 151 -11.08 -13.14 -1.79
CA ASN A 151 -12.32 -12.54 -2.25
C ASN A 151 -12.01 -11.23 -2.99
N ILE A 152 -11.92 -11.28 -4.33
CA ILE A 152 -11.54 -10.12 -5.16
C ILE A 152 -12.49 -8.93 -4.94
N ASN A 153 -13.76 -9.17 -4.63
CA ASN A 153 -14.71 -8.09 -4.34
C ASN A 153 -14.41 -7.38 -3.03
N ALA A 154 -13.92 -8.12 -2.02
CA ALA A 154 -13.46 -7.55 -0.76
C ALA A 154 -12.18 -6.70 -0.94
N MET A 155 -11.32 -7.02 -1.92
CA MET A 155 -10.03 -6.34 -2.13
C MET A 155 -10.11 -4.95 -2.79
N LYS A 156 -11.30 -4.36 -2.91
CA LYS A 156 -11.54 -3.08 -3.63
C LYS A 156 -11.33 -1.82 -2.78
N GLY A 157 -10.78 -1.93 -1.58
CA GLY A 157 -10.35 -0.77 -0.79
C GLY A 157 -10.67 -0.87 0.69
N LYS A 158 -11.90 -0.54 1.09
CA LYS A 158 -12.34 -0.62 2.49
C LYS A 158 -13.15 -1.88 2.75
N ILE A 159 -12.89 -2.52 3.88
CA ILE A 159 -13.61 -3.69 4.39
C ILE A 159 -14.27 -3.35 5.73
N LYS A 160 -15.39 -3.99 6.04
CA LYS A 160 -15.99 -3.94 7.38
C LYS A 160 -15.56 -5.15 8.20
N GLU A 161 -15.58 -4.96 9.51
CA GLU A 161 -15.48 -6.05 10.47
C GLU A 161 -16.58 -7.10 10.19
N GLY A 162 -16.23 -8.38 10.27
CA GLY A 162 -17.14 -9.50 10.04
C GLY A 162 -17.34 -9.89 8.57
N GLU A 163 -16.78 -9.15 7.60
CA GLU A 163 -16.89 -9.51 6.18
C GLU A 163 -15.95 -10.66 5.80
N ILE A 164 -16.40 -11.52 4.88
CA ILE A 164 -15.58 -12.62 4.34
C ILE A 164 -14.57 -12.06 3.33
N ILE A 165 -13.29 -12.20 3.65
CA ILE A 165 -12.16 -11.65 2.88
C ILE A 165 -11.46 -12.70 2.02
N ALA A 166 -11.63 -13.98 2.33
CA ALA A 166 -11.01 -15.08 1.60
C ALA A 166 -11.64 -16.44 1.95
N THR A 167 -11.23 -17.46 1.21
CA THR A 167 -11.58 -18.86 1.44
C THR A 167 -10.30 -19.69 1.51
N ALA A 168 -10.09 -20.42 2.61
CA ALA A 168 -8.92 -21.27 2.81
C ALA A 168 -9.06 -22.62 2.09
N SER A 169 -7.95 -23.15 1.56
CA SER A 169 -7.88 -24.50 0.98
C SER A 169 -7.66 -25.59 2.04
N GLY A 170 -7.35 -25.23 3.29
CA GLY A 170 -7.01 -26.17 4.37
C GLY A 170 -5.63 -26.81 4.24
N GLN A 171 -4.90 -26.52 3.15
CA GLN A 171 -3.53 -26.99 2.98
C GLN A 171 -2.57 -26.32 3.97
N LEU A 172 -1.61 -27.10 4.46
CA LEU A 172 -0.55 -26.59 5.32
C LEU A 172 0.35 -25.61 4.58
N VAL A 173 0.84 -24.61 5.30
CA VAL A 173 1.92 -23.73 4.86
C VAL A 173 3.18 -24.14 5.63
N ASN A 174 4.24 -24.50 4.92
CA ASN A 174 5.39 -25.17 5.53
C ASN A 174 6.09 -24.31 6.59
N PHE A 175 6.18 -23.00 6.37
CA PHE A 175 6.82 -22.08 7.32
C PHE A 175 5.92 -21.64 8.48
N LEU A 176 4.65 -22.10 8.52
CA LEU A 176 3.72 -21.82 9.61
C LEU A 176 3.65 -22.98 10.61
N ASP A 177 4.76 -23.69 10.86
CA ASP A 177 4.86 -24.79 11.84
C ASP A 177 3.73 -25.83 11.74
N GLY A 178 3.41 -26.24 10.51
CA GLY A 178 2.34 -27.21 10.27
C GLY A 178 0.93 -26.67 10.54
N LYS A 179 0.71 -25.35 10.46
CA LYS A 179 -0.62 -24.73 10.43
C LYS A 179 -1.03 -24.42 8.99
N SER A 180 -2.34 -24.40 8.74
CA SER A 180 -2.90 -23.94 7.45
C SER A 180 -3.33 -22.46 7.49
N PHE A 181 -3.40 -21.87 8.68
CA PHE A 181 -3.81 -20.48 8.89
C PHE A 181 -3.12 -19.89 10.12
N VAL A 182 -2.58 -18.69 9.95
CA VAL A 182 -2.09 -17.84 11.03
C VAL A 182 -2.55 -16.41 10.79
N MET A 183 -2.93 -15.74 11.86
CA MET A 183 -3.23 -14.31 11.88
C MET A 183 -2.44 -13.64 12.99
N TYR A 184 -1.95 -12.43 12.72
CA TYR A 184 -1.35 -11.53 13.70
C TYR A 184 -2.12 -10.21 13.76
N LEU A 185 -2.34 -9.69 14.96
CA LEU A 185 -2.85 -8.36 15.22
C LEU A 185 -1.85 -7.54 16.00
N THR A 186 -1.59 -6.36 15.46
CA THR A 186 -0.76 -5.35 16.11
C THR A 186 -1.53 -4.05 16.21
N LYS A 187 -1.17 -3.25 17.21
CA LYS A 187 -1.65 -1.88 17.39
C LYS A 187 -0.43 -0.96 17.44
N GLN A 188 -0.50 0.15 16.72
CA GLN A 188 0.47 1.24 16.89
C GLN A 188 0.31 1.85 18.28
N THR A 189 1.41 1.96 19.00
CA THR A 189 1.46 2.73 20.26
C THR A 189 1.18 4.21 20.01
N ALA A 190 0.78 4.95 21.04
CA ALA A 190 0.59 6.41 20.98
C ALA A 190 1.84 7.17 20.47
N GLU A 191 3.03 6.58 20.62
CA GLU A 191 4.31 7.11 20.13
C GLU A 191 4.57 6.83 18.63
N GLY A 192 3.63 6.16 17.93
CA GLY A 192 3.64 5.89 16.48
C GLY A 192 4.75 4.97 15.95
N THR A 193 5.75 4.67 16.77
CA THR A 193 6.99 4.00 16.34
C THR A 193 7.06 2.52 16.70
N LYS A 194 6.27 2.06 17.67
CA LYS A 194 6.25 0.65 18.10
C LYS A 194 4.91 -0.01 17.77
N LEU A 195 5.00 -1.21 17.20
CA LEU A 195 3.87 -2.12 17.04
C LEU A 195 3.82 -3.02 18.29
N GLN A 196 2.68 -3.02 18.97
CA GLN A 196 2.43 -3.92 20.10
C GLN A 196 1.38 -4.97 19.72
N PRO A 197 1.55 -6.24 20.11
CA PRO A 197 0.51 -7.23 19.90
C PRO A 197 -0.78 -6.82 20.63
N VAL A 198 -1.93 -7.07 20.00
CA VAL A 198 -3.23 -6.79 20.63
C VAL A 198 -3.49 -7.84 21.71
N SER A 199 -3.84 -7.40 22.93
CA SER A 199 -4.18 -8.33 24.01
C SER A 199 -5.36 -9.24 23.63
N ALA A 200 -5.29 -10.51 24.01
CA ALA A 200 -6.34 -11.51 23.82
C ALA A 200 -7.69 -11.09 24.45
N ALA A 201 -7.67 -10.23 25.48
CA ALA A 201 -8.88 -9.70 26.13
C ALA A 201 -9.75 -8.81 25.22
N ASN A 202 -9.23 -8.38 24.06
CA ASN A 202 -9.97 -7.56 23.09
C ASN A 202 -10.80 -8.39 22.09
N PHE A 203 -10.76 -9.72 22.18
CA PHE A 203 -11.53 -10.61 21.32
C PHE A 203 -12.78 -11.10 22.06
N LYS A 204 -13.93 -11.07 21.36
CA LYS A 204 -15.21 -11.63 21.84
C LYS A 204 -15.33 -13.11 21.53
#